data_AF-A0A1G9XKR1-F1
#
_entry.id   AF-A0A1G9XKR1-F1
#
_cell.length_a   1.000
_cell.length_b   1.000
_cell.length_c   1.000
_cell.angle_alpha   90.00
_cell.angle_beta   90.00
_cell.angle_gamma   90.00
#
_symmetry.space_group_name_H-M   'P 1'
#
loop_
_entity.id
_entity.type
_entity.pdbx_description
1 polymer ?
#
loop_
_entity_poly.entity_id
_entity_poly.type
_entity_poly.pdbx_seq_one_letter_code
_entity_poly.pdbx_strand_id
1 'polypeptide(L)' 'MNCPPEDCGGVWGYSNILEILKQPGHEEYDSYIEWLGGVFDPEHFDKDEVNEMLRTKDYGCIELDD' A
#
# COMPACT_ATOMS: atom_id res chain seq x y z
N MET A 1 7.01 -0.43 0.45
CA MET A 1 6.25 -1.32 1.37
C MET A 1 4.79 -1.36 0.95
N ASN A 2 4.27 -2.54 0.66
CA ASN A 2 2.87 -2.70 0.26
C ASN A 2 2.10 -3.45 1.37
N CYS A 3 1.77 -2.72 2.43
CA CYS A 3 0.80 -3.17 3.43
C CYS A 3 -0.63 -2.85 2.93
N PRO A 4 -1.68 -3.39 3.60
CA PRO A 4 -3.03 -2.86 3.41
C PRO A 4 -3.00 -1.33 3.47
N PRO A 5 -3.51 -0.63 2.45
CA PRO A 5 -3.47 0.84 2.42
C PRO A 5 -4.23 1.43 3.60
N GLU A 6 -3.79 2.59 4.07
CA GLU A 6 -4.57 3.37 5.04
C GLU A 6 -5.98 3.62 4.51
N ASP A 7 -6.96 3.63 5.41
CA ASP A 7 -8.37 3.82 5.09
C ASP A 7 -8.97 2.84 4.05
N CYS A 8 -8.34 1.68 3.80
CA CYS A 8 -8.85 0.68 2.85
C CYS A 8 -10.12 -0.07 3.31
N GLY A 9 -10.73 0.28 4.45
CA GLY A 9 -11.91 -0.40 4.98
C GLY A 9 -11.61 -1.68 5.77
N GLY A 10 -10.39 -1.80 6.31
CA GLY A 10 -9.97 -2.94 7.13
C GLY A 10 -9.82 -4.24 6.32
N VAL A 11 -9.87 -5.38 7.00
CA VAL A 11 -9.60 -6.70 6.40
C VAL A 11 -10.51 -7.00 5.21
N TRP A 12 -11.80 -6.65 5.31
CA TRP A 12 -12.77 -6.90 4.25
C TRP A 12 -12.55 -6.01 3.04
N GLY A 13 -12.30 -4.72 3.26
CA GLY A 13 -12.02 -3.79 2.17
C GLY A 13 -10.71 -4.11 1.47
N TYR A 14 -9.66 -4.48 2.22
CA TYR A 14 -8.41 -4.95 1.63
C TYR A 14 -8.60 -6.22 0.78
N SER A 15 -9.36 -7.20 1.29
CA SER A 15 -9.67 -8.42 0.52
C SER A 15 -10.41 -8.11 -0.77
N ASN A 16 -11.35 -7.16 -0.75
CA ASN A 16 -12.07 -6.71 -1.94
C ASN A 16 -11.13 -6.08 -2.98
N ILE A 17 -10.22 -5.21 -2.55
CA ILE A 17 -9.19 -4.62 -3.42
C ILE A 17 -8.39 -5.73 -4.11
N LEU A 18 -7.91 -6.72 -3.36
CA LEU A 18 -7.12 -7.83 -3.94
C LEU A 18 -7.90 -8.63 -4.98
N GLU A 19 -9.19 -8.88 -4.76
CA GLU A 19 -10.03 -9.61 -5.72
C GLU A 19 -10.29 -8.80 -7.00
N ILE A 20 -10.46 -7.49 -6.88
CA ILE A 20 -10.60 -6.58 -8.02
C ILE A 20 -9.30 -6.52 -8.82
N LEU A 21 -8.15 -6.38 -8.16
CA LEU A 21 -6.84 -6.28 -8.82
C LEU A 21 -6.42 -7.55 -9.57
N LYS A 22 -7.02 -8.70 -9.26
CA LYS A 22 -6.83 -9.93 -10.06
C LYS A 22 -7.58 -9.90 -11.40
N GLN A 23 -8.46 -8.93 -11.61
CA GLN A 23 -9.39 -8.86 -12.73
C GLN A 23 -9.26 -7.52 -13.47
N PRO A 24 -8.32 -7.36 -14.42
CA PRO A 24 -8.12 -6.11 -15.18
C PRO A 24 -9.33 -5.62 -15.97
N GLY A 25 -10.35 -6.46 -16.18
CA GLY A 25 -11.62 -6.08 -16.82
C GLY A 25 -12.74 -5.70 -15.86
N HIS A 26 -12.49 -5.70 -14.54
CA HIS A 26 -13.47 -5.28 -13.54
C HIS A 26 -13.72 -3.78 -13.65
N GLU A 27 -14.96 -3.34 -13.49
CA GLU A 27 -15.34 -1.93 -13.69
C GLU A 27 -14.62 -0.96 -12.74
N GLU A 28 -14.28 -1.45 -11.54
CA GLU A 28 -13.55 -0.68 -10.52
C GLU A 28 -12.02 -0.82 -10.60
N TYR A 29 -11.47 -1.63 -11.52
CA TYR A 29 -10.03 -1.92 -11.57
C TYR A 29 -9.19 -0.64 -11.70
N ASP A 30 -9.51 0.20 -12.69
CA ASP A 30 -8.76 1.42 -12.97
C ASP A 30 -8.87 2.43 -11.82
N SER A 31 -10.06 2.55 -11.20
CA SER A 31 -10.24 3.44 -10.05
C SER A 31 -9.42 3.01 -8.84
N TYR A 32 -9.29 1.70 -8.59
CA TYR A 32 -8.47 1.22 -7.49
C TYR A 32 -6.97 1.36 -7.77
N ILE A 33 -6.51 1.11 -9.00
CA ILE A 33 -5.12 1.36 -9.39
C ILE A 33 -4.76 2.84 -9.24
N GLU A 34 -5.65 3.74 -9.66
CA GLU A 34 -5.45 5.19 -9.49
C GLU A 34 -5.38 5.56 -8.00
N TRP A 35 -6.32 5.08 -7.19
CA TRP A 35 -6.34 5.33 -5.75
C TRP A 35 -5.09 4.81 -5.04
N LEU A 36 -4.56 3.66 -5.46
CA LEU A 36 -3.32 3.07 -4.95
C LEU A 36 -2.05 3.81 -5.41
N GLY A 37 -2.17 4.81 -6.29
CA GLY A 37 -1.04 5.55 -6.83
C GLY A 37 -0.26 4.80 -7.91
N GLY A 38 -0.87 3.81 -8.56
CA GLY A 38 -0.29 3.06 -9.67
C GLY A 38 -0.11 1.58 -9.37
N VAL A 39 1.07 1.04 -9.72
CA VAL A 39 1.35 -0.41 -9.61
C VAL A 39 1.38 -0.81 -8.14
N PHE A 40 0.48 -1.72 -7.76
CA PHE A 40 0.40 -2.28 -6.42
C PHE A 40 0.72 -3.78 -6.45
N ASP A 41 1.73 -4.18 -5.68
CA ASP A 41 2.11 -5.58 -5.49
C ASP A 41 1.89 -5.97 -4.01
N PRO A 42 0.81 -6.68 -3.66
CA PRO A 42 0.50 -7.02 -2.28
C PRO A 42 1.51 -7.98 -1.63
N GLU A 43 2.36 -8.66 -2.40
CA GLU A 43 3.36 -9.60 -1.88
C GLU A 43 4.73 -8.96 -1.69
N HIS A 44 4.92 -7.72 -2.15
CA HIS A 44 6.20 -7.04 -2.09
C HIS A 44 6.59 -6.66 -0.65
N PHE A 45 7.61 -7.35 -0.13
CA PHE A 45 8.26 -7.03 1.13
C PHE A 45 9.75 -7.40 1.08
N ASP A 46 10.63 -6.41 1.29
CA ASP A 46 12.07 -6.61 1.45
C ASP A 46 12.50 -6.23 2.87
N LYS A 47 12.96 -7.23 3.62
CA LYS A 47 13.41 -7.06 5.00
C LYS A 47 14.65 -6.17 5.11
N ASP A 48 15.59 -6.29 4.18
CA ASP A 48 16.85 -5.55 4.23
C ASP A 48 16.61 -4.07 3.87
N GLU A 49 15.73 -3.78 2.92
CA GLU A 49 15.24 -2.42 2.62
C GLU A 49 14.60 -1.79 3.86
N VAL A 50 13.65 -2.48 4.50
CA VAL A 50 12.95 -1.98 5.70
C VAL A 50 13.92 -1.74 6.85
N ASN A 51 14.88 -2.65 7.08
CA ASN A 51 15.88 -2.47 8.13
C ASN A 51 16.77 -1.24 7.88
N GLU A 52 17.15 -0.95 6.64
CA GLU A 52 17.90 0.27 6.33
C GLU A 52 17.06 1.53 6.56
N MET A 53 15.77 1.53 6.19
CA MET A 53 14.86 2.65 6.46
C MET A 53 14.76 2.94 7.96
N LEU A 54 14.58 1.91 8.79
CA LEU A 54 14.45 2.02 10.25
C LEU A 54 15.70 2.56 10.96
N ARG A 55 16.86 2.60 10.28
CA ARG A 55 18.09 3.22 10.83
C ARG A 55 18.08 4.74 10.72
N THR A 56 17.20 5.29 9.88
CA THR A 56 17.03 6.74 9.73
C THR A 56 16.06 7.27 10.78
N LYS A 57 16.09 8.59 11.05
CA LYS A 57 15.15 9.25 11.96
C LYS A 57 13.85 9.69 11.27
N ASP A 58 13.63 9.25 10.04
CA ASP A 58 12.41 9.50 9.31
C ASP A 58 11.42 8.35 9.60
N TYR A 59 10.43 8.65 10.44
CA TYR A 59 9.38 7.71 10.83
C TYR A 59 8.08 7.92 10.04
N GLY A 60 8.14 8.71 8.96
CA GLY A 60 7.05 8.84 7.98
C GLY A 60 5.81 9.62 8.43
N CYS A 61 5.79 10.23 9.62
CA CYS A 61 4.57 10.89 10.15
C CYS A 61 4.75 12.24 10.84
N ILE A 62 5.96 12.75 11.10
CA ILE A 62 6.11 14.03 11.82
C ILE A 62 7.39 14.77 11.36
N GLU A 63 7.23 15.90 10.67
CA GLU A 63 8.24 16.96 10.70
C GLU A 63 8.27 17.48 12.13
N LEU A 64 9.27 17.09 12.92
CA LEU A 64 9.50 17.70 14.22
C LEU A 64 10.25 19.01 13.95
N ASP A 65 9.50 20.08 13.74
CA ASP A 65 10.05 21.43 13.83
C ASP A 65 10.57 21.62 15.28
N ASP A 66 11.89 21.82 15.42
CA ASP A 66 12.58 22.09 16.69
C ASP A 66 12.05 23.36 17.41
#